data_AF-A0A341CBF2-F1
#
_entry.id   AF-A0A341CBF2-F1
#
_cell.length_a   1.000
_cell.length_b   1.000
_cell.length_c   1.000
_cell.angle_alpha   90.00
_cell.angle_beta   90.00
_cell.angle_gamma   90.00
#
_symmetry.space_group_name_H-M   'P 1'
#
loop_
_entity.id
_entity.type
_entity.pdbx_description
1 polymer ?
#
loop_
_entity_poly.entity_id
_entity_poly.type
_entity_poly.pdbx_seq_one_letter_code
_entity_poly.pdbx_strand_id
1 'polypeptide(L)'
;MGVWTSGTNIFLSLWRMYVSPRSLGWMDFTQHLGTCCFVAFISVGLFSGTFYWFLSSFIVFTTSWMVTCALLCCSKHARCFILLFFLSCGLREGRNALITAGTGIVIFGHVENIFHNFKGLLDSMTCNLRAKSFSIHFPLLKKYIEAIQWIYGLATHLSLFDDLVSWNQTLEVSLFSPSQALEAQLNDTTYKALRVLYQVVTATEVLSSLGRQLVALTGLLLVLLGTGLFMRRFLGSCRWKFENIYITRQFVQFDERERHEQRPCVLPLNKQERKKFISGFQS
;
A
#
# COMPACT_ATOMS: atom_id res chain seq x y z
N MET A 1 12.57 -39.52 -4.71
CA MET A 1 12.88 -38.71 -5.90
C MET A 1 11.80 -38.73 -7.01
N GLY A 2 10.95 -39.77 -7.14
CA GLY A 2 9.99 -39.87 -8.27
C GLY A 2 8.72 -39.01 -8.21
N VAL A 3 8.29 -38.53 -7.04
CA VAL A 3 7.05 -37.72 -6.92
C VAL A 3 7.24 -36.30 -7.47
N TRP A 4 8.43 -35.72 -7.28
CA TRP A 4 8.74 -34.36 -7.72
C TRP A 4 8.83 -34.26 -9.25
N THR A 5 9.43 -35.26 -9.90
CA THR A 5 9.48 -35.37 -11.37
C THR A 5 8.10 -35.58 -11.99
N SER A 6 7.20 -36.28 -11.29
CA SER A 6 5.82 -36.49 -11.78
C SER A 6 5.01 -35.19 -11.74
N GLY A 7 5.11 -34.42 -10.66
CA GLY A 7 4.39 -33.15 -10.52
C GLY A 7 4.81 -32.09 -11.55
N THR A 8 6.12 -31.94 -11.78
CA THR A 8 6.64 -30.99 -12.77
C THR A 8 6.21 -31.33 -14.20
N ASN A 9 6.16 -32.62 -14.53
CA ASN A 9 5.73 -33.09 -15.85
C ASN A 9 4.24 -32.83 -16.10
N ILE A 10 3.39 -33.05 -15.09
CA ILE A 10 1.96 -32.73 -15.17
C ILE A 10 1.76 -31.22 -15.37
N PHE A 11 2.49 -30.39 -14.61
CA PHE A 11 2.40 -28.93 -14.73
C PHE A 11 2.84 -28.42 -16.10
N LEU A 12 3.95 -28.94 -16.63
CA LEU A 12 4.43 -28.61 -17.99
C LEU A 12 3.43 -29.03 -19.06
N SER A 13 2.78 -30.19 -18.90
CA SER A 13 1.74 -30.68 -19.80
C SER A 13 0.52 -29.74 -19.82
N LEU A 14 0.02 -29.37 -18.63
CA LEU A 14 -1.10 -28.42 -18.48
C LEU A 14 -0.79 -27.06 -19.11
N TRP A 15 0.43 -26.54 -18.89
CA TRP A 15 0.85 -25.27 -19.47
C TRP A 15 0.95 -25.33 -20.99
N ARG A 16 1.50 -26.43 -21.52
CA ARG A 16 1.58 -26.65 -22.96
C ARG A 16 0.19 -26.69 -23.60
N MET A 17 -0.76 -27.37 -22.96
CA MET A 17 -2.17 -27.39 -23.39
C MET A 17 -2.85 -26.03 -23.28
N TYR A 18 -2.47 -25.21 -22.29
CA TYR A 18 -3.02 -23.86 -22.15
C TYR A 18 -2.53 -22.93 -23.27
N VAL A 19 -1.29 -23.03 -23.73
CA VAL A 19 -0.73 -22.14 -24.77
C VAL A 19 -0.98 -22.66 -26.19
N SER A 20 -1.27 -23.95 -26.36
CA SER A 20 -1.50 -24.56 -27.68
C SER A 20 -2.77 -24.04 -28.35
N PRO A 21 -2.83 -24.04 -29.70
CA PRO A 21 -4.09 -23.85 -30.41
C PRO A 21 -5.10 -24.92 -29.99
N ARG A 22 -6.39 -24.58 -30.04
CA ARG A 22 -7.48 -25.50 -29.69
C ARG A 22 -7.43 -26.72 -30.61
N SER A 23 -7.35 -27.92 -30.04
CA SER A 23 -7.43 -29.16 -30.81
C SER A 23 -8.88 -29.60 -30.98
N LEU A 24 -9.13 -30.44 -32.00
CA LEU A 24 -10.48 -30.89 -32.38
C LEU A 24 -11.02 -32.07 -31.53
N GLY A 25 -10.16 -32.73 -30.74
CA GLY A 25 -10.56 -33.90 -29.95
C GLY A 25 -11.43 -33.54 -28.75
N TRP A 26 -12.47 -34.33 -28.47
CA TRP A 26 -13.39 -34.12 -27.34
C TRP A 26 -12.68 -34.13 -25.98
N MET A 27 -11.73 -35.06 -25.78
CA MET A 27 -10.99 -35.18 -24.53
C MET A 27 -10.03 -33.99 -24.33
N ASP A 28 -9.32 -33.59 -25.38
CA ASP A 28 -8.47 -32.40 -25.33
C ASP A 28 -9.28 -31.11 -25.12
N PHE A 29 -10.47 -31.02 -25.70
CA PHE A 29 -11.36 -29.86 -25.54
C PHE A 29 -11.80 -29.71 -24.08
N THR A 30 -12.22 -30.80 -23.44
CA THR A 30 -12.62 -30.77 -22.01
C THR A 30 -11.44 -30.43 -21.10
N GLN A 31 -10.24 -30.96 -21.38
CA GLN A 31 -9.02 -30.60 -20.66
C GLN A 31 -8.64 -29.12 -20.85
N HIS A 32 -8.79 -28.59 -22.07
CA HIS A 32 -8.51 -27.19 -22.37
C HIS A 32 -9.49 -26.25 -21.66
N LEU A 33 -10.80 -26.58 -21.67
CA LEU A 33 -11.83 -25.84 -20.95
C LEU A 33 -11.56 -25.85 -19.43
N GLY A 34 -11.25 -27.03 -18.87
CA GLY A 34 -10.91 -27.16 -17.45
C GLY A 34 -9.69 -26.31 -17.07
N THR A 35 -8.64 -26.33 -17.88
CA THR A 35 -7.43 -25.51 -17.63
C THR A 35 -7.74 -24.02 -17.72
N CYS A 36 -8.51 -23.57 -18.72
CA CYS A 36 -8.93 -22.18 -18.86
C CYS A 36 -9.79 -21.71 -17.69
N CYS A 37 -10.74 -22.52 -17.24
CA CYS A 37 -11.59 -22.16 -16.09
C CYS A 37 -10.81 -22.16 -14.78
N PHE A 38 -9.83 -23.05 -14.59
CA PHE A 38 -8.93 -23.02 -13.44
C PHE A 38 -8.08 -21.74 -13.43
N VAL A 39 -7.45 -21.39 -14.56
CA VAL A 39 -6.66 -20.15 -14.67
C VAL A 39 -7.54 -18.92 -14.48
N ALA A 40 -8.77 -18.91 -15.04
CA ALA A 40 -9.73 -17.83 -14.84
C ALA A 40 -10.12 -17.69 -13.36
N PHE A 41 -10.33 -18.80 -12.66
CA PHE A 41 -10.67 -18.80 -11.24
C PHE A 41 -9.55 -18.18 -10.40
N ILE A 42 -8.30 -18.63 -10.63
CA ILE A 42 -7.13 -18.06 -9.94
C ILE A 42 -6.98 -16.58 -10.27
N SER A 43 -7.17 -16.19 -11.54
CA SER A 43 -7.03 -14.80 -11.96
C SER A 43 -8.05 -13.91 -11.28
N VAL A 44 -9.34 -14.25 -11.40
CA VAL A 44 -10.44 -13.49 -10.78
C VAL A 44 -10.34 -13.54 -9.26
N GLY A 45 -9.88 -14.64 -8.67
CA GLY A 45 -9.60 -14.76 -7.23
C GLY A 45 -8.54 -13.78 -6.76
N LEU A 46 -7.41 -13.67 -7.46
CA LEU A 46 -6.35 -12.73 -7.13
C LEU A 46 -6.82 -11.28 -7.28
N PHE A 47 -7.54 -10.98 -8.36
CA PHE A 47 -8.13 -9.64 -8.53
C PHE A 47 -9.19 -9.33 -7.46
N SER A 48 -10.05 -10.29 -7.14
CA SER A 48 -11.06 -10.14 -6.08
C SER A 48 -10.41 -9.94 -4.72
N GLY A 49 -9.28 -10.58 -4.41
CA GLY A 49 -8.51 -10.29 -3.19
C GLY A 49 -8.00 -8.85 -3.13
N THR A 50 -7.49 -8.32 -4.25
CA THR A 50 -7.07 -6.90 -4.33
C THR A 50 -8.24 -5.91 -4.29
N PHE A 51 -9.42 -6.36 -4.72
CA PHE A 51 -10.66 -5.59 -4.77
C PHE A 51 -11.73 -6.13 -3.82
N TYR A 52 -11.33 -6.75 -2.69
CA TYR A 52 -12.28 -7.36 -1.75
C TYR A 52 -13.28 -6.31 -1.24
N TRP A 53 -12.87 -5.05 -1.25
CA TRP A 53 -13.67 -3.87 -0.95
C TRP A 53 -14.69 -3.46 -2.04
N PHE A 54 -14.48 -3.85 -3.31
CA PHE A 54 -15.29 -3.42 -4.46
C PHE A 54 -16.22 -4.54 -4.98
N LEU A 55 -15.79 -5.80 -4.92
CA LEU A 55 -16.46 -6.94 -5.55
C LEU A 55 -16.75 -8.06 -4.54
N SER A 56 -17.55 -7.74 -3.52
CA SER A 56 -17.90 -8.68 -2.44
C SER A 56 -19.30 -9.29 -2.60
N SER A 57 -19.76 -9.48 -3.83
CA SER A 57 -20.94 -10.32 -4.09
C SER A 57 -20.52 -11.56 -4.85
N PHE A 58 -20.92 -12.72 -4.35
CA PHE A 58 -20.74 -14.02 -4.99
C PHE A 58 -21.21 -14.00 -6.46
N ILE A 59 -22.25 -13.22 -6.76
CA ILE A 59 -22.77 -13.04 -8.12
C ILE A 59 -21.73 -12.34 -9.02
N VAL A 60 -21.07 -11.30 -8.53
CA VAL A 60 -20.10 -10.56 -9.35
C VAL A 60 -18.82 -11.38 -9.53
N PHE A 61 -18.41 -12.14 -8.51
CA PHE A 61 -17.30 -13.08 -8.63
C PHE A 61 -17.60 -14.17 -9.67
N THR A 62 -18.76 -14.83 -9.58
CA THR A 62 -19.13 -15.91 -10.50
C THR A 62 -19.31 -15.41 -11.93
N THR A 63 -19.97 -14.26 -12.13
CA THR A 63 -20.11 -13.66 -13.46
C THR A 63 -18.76 -13.25 -14.05
N SER A 64 -17.88 -12.60 -13.29
CA SER A 64 -16.52 -12.25 -13.73
C SER A 64 -15.70 -13.49 -14.09
N TRP A 65 -15.79 -14.55 -13.27
CA TRP A 65 -15.14 -15.82 -13.55
C TRP A 65 -15.63 -16.47 -14.84
N MET A 66 -16.95 -16.53 -15.07
CA MET A 66 -17.53 -17.10 -16.28
C MET A 66 -17.12 -16.30 -17.53
N VAL A 67 -17.17 -14.97 -17.47
CA VAL A 67 -16.73 -14.08 -18.56
C VAL A 67 -15.25 -14.29 -18.86
N THR A 68 -14.41 -14.35 -17.84
CA THR A 68 -12.97 -14.56 -17.99
C THR A 68 -12.66 -15.96 -18.55
N CYS A 69 -13.35 -17.01 -18.09
CA CYS A 69 -13.18 -18.35 -18.64
C CYS A 69 -13.58 -18.40 -20.13
N ALA A 70 -14.69 -17.77 -20.51
CA ALA A 70 -15.11 -17.68 -21.91
C ALA A 70 -14.06 -16.95 -22.78
N LEU A 71 -13.56 -15.80 -22.31
CA LEU A 71 -12.49 -15.03 -22.99
C LEU A 71 -11.23 -15.88 -23.21
N LEU A 72 -10.78 -16.61 -22.18
CA LEU A 72 -9.60 -17.46 -22.25
C LEU A 72 -9.80 -18.65 -23.18
N CYS A 73 -10.98 -19.28 -23.17
CA CYS A 73 -11.28 -20.39 -24.06
C CYS A 73 -11.31 -19.97 -25.54
N CYS A 74 -11.80 -18.77 -25.82
CA CYS A 74 -11.98 -18.28 -27.19
C CYS A 74 -10.72 -17.65 -27.78
N SER A 75 -9.84 -17.05 -26.96
CA SER A 75 -8.72 -16.23 -27.46
C SER A 75 -7.36 -16.72 -26.98
N LYS A 76 -6.51 -17.12 -27.93
CA LYS A 76 -5.08 -17.39 -27.65
C LYS A 76 -4.34 -16.14 -27.17
N HIS A 77 -4.68 -14.98 -27.71
CA HIS A 77 -4.06 -13.72 -27.31
C HIS A 77 -4.40 -13.37 -25.85
N ALA A 78 -5.64 -13.60 -25.42
CA ALA A 78 -6.03 -13.41 -24.03
C ALA A 78 -5.27 -14.35 -23.10
N ARG A 79 -5.14 -15.63 -23.46
CA ARG A 79 -4.33 -16.62 -22.73
C ARG A 79 -2.90 -16.15 -22.55
N CYS A 80 -2.21 -15.82 -23.64
CA CYS A 80 -0.83 -15.32 -23.57
C CYS A 80 -0.70 -14.03 -22.75
N PHE A 81 -1.66 -13.11 -22.87
CA PHE A 81 -1.66 -11.87 -22.12
C PHE A 81 -1.76 -12.11 -20.61
N ILE A 82 -2.68 -12.97 -20.15
CA ILE A 82 -2.82 -13.28 -18.72
C ILE A 82 -1.54 -13.90 -18.16
N LEU A 83 -0.89 -14.80 -18.91
CA LEU A 83 0.38 -15.38 -18.46
C LEU A 83 1.48 -14.33 -18.36
N LEU A 84 1.60 -13.48 -19.38
CA LEU A 84 2.57 -12.39 -19.37
C LEU A 84 2.29 -11.40 -18.25
N PHE A 85 1.03 -11.13 -17.94
CA PHE A 85 0.65 -10.25 -16.85
C PHE A 85 1.15 -10.78 -15.50
N PHE A 86 0.90 -12.06 -15.19
CA PHE A 86 1.40 -12.66 -13.96
C PHE A 86 2.92 -12.71 -13.88
N LEU A 87 3.59 -12.99 -15.01
CA LEU A 87 5.04 -12.92 -15.09
C LEU A 87 5.55 -11.49 -14.85
N SER A 88 4.91 -10.49 -15.46
CA SER A 88 5.25 -9.07 -15.29
C SER A 88 5.18 -8.64 -13.83
N CYS A 89 4.21 -9.11 -13.05
CA CYS A 89 4.14 -8.85 -11.61
C CYS A 89 5.38 -9.34 -10.85
N GLY A 90 6.04 -10.40 -11.32
CA GLY A 90 7.27 -10.94 -10.72
C GLY A 90 8.57 -10.30 -11.23
N LEU A 91 8.54 -9.67 -12.41
CA LEU A 91 9.67 -8.95 -12.98
C LEU A 91 10.03 -7.72 -12.13
N ARG A 92 11.28 -7.25 -12.23
CA ARG A 92 11.80 -6.13 -11.42
C ARG A 92 10.87 -4.91 -11.43
N GLU A 93 10.45 -4.47 -12.62
CA GLU A 93 9.61 -3.28 -12.78
C GLU A 93 8.19 -3.48 -12.22
N GLY A 94 7.53 -4.59 -12.56
CA GLY A 94 6.18 -4.87 -12.06
C GLY A 94 6.16 -5.13 -10.56
N ARG A 95 7.18 -5.82 -10.02
CA ARG A 95 7.34 -6.02 -8.57
C ARG A 95 7.55 -4.69 -7.84
N ASN A 96 8.41 -3.82 -8.36
CA ASN A 96 8.63 -2.50 -7.77
C ASN A 96 7.34 -1.66 -7.78
N ALA A 97 6.57 -1.70 -8.88
CA ALA A 97 5.27 -1.03 -8.96
C ALA A 97 4.28 -1.59 -7.93
N LEU A 98 4.20 -2.92 -7.78
CA LEU A 98 3.30 -3.56 -6.83
C LEU A 98 3.69 -3.28 -5.37
N ILE A 99 4.99 -3.31 -5.04
CA ILE A 99 5.50 -2.92 -3.71
C ILE A 99 5.19 -1.45 -3.44
N THR A 100 5.36 -0.57 -4.42
CA THR A 100 5.04 0.87 -4.28
C THR A 100 3.54 1.06 -4.02
N ALA A 101 2.69 0.39 -4.79
CA ALA A 101 1.24 0.44 -4.57
C ALA A 101 0.87 -0.10 -3.19
N GLY A 102 1.40 -1.27 -2.80
CA GLY A 102 1.17 -1.87 -1.48
C GLY A 102 1.65 -0.99 -0.34
N THR A 103 2.81 -0.33 -0.48
CA THR A 103 3.33 0.61 0.52
C THR A 103 2.41 1.83 0.63
N GLY A 104 1.91 2.35 -0.49
CA GLY A 104 0.93 3.44 -0.49
C GLY A 104 -0.34 3.08 0.29
N ILE A 105 -0.88 1.88 0.09
CA ILE A 105 -2.04 1.37 0.84
C ILE A 105 -1.79 1.39 2.34
N VAL A 106 -0.61 0.93 2.78
CA VAL A 106 -0.22 0.89 4.20
C VAL A 106 -0.08 2.30 4.77
N ILE A 107 0.52 3.23 4.03
CA ILE A 107 0.66 4.63 4.47
C ILE A 107 -0.71 5.25 4.72
N PHE A 108 -1.67 5.09 3.81
CA PHE A 108 -3.02 5.63 4.01
C PHE A 108 -3.70 5.07 5.27
N GLY A 109 -3.52 3.79 5.58
CA GLY A 109 -4.03 3.19 6.82
C GLY A 109 -3.35 3.74 8.08
N HIS A 110 -2.04 4.00 8.04
CA HIS A 110 -1.34 4.61 9.17
C HIS A 110 -1.82 6.04 9.45
N VAL A 111 -2.06 6.83 8.41
CA VAL A 111 -2.53 8.22 8.57
C VAL A 111 -3.89 8.24 9.28
N GLU A 112 -4.83 7.38 8.88
CA GLU A 112 -6.13 7.23 9.55
C GLU A 112 -5.98 6.91 11.04
N ASN A 113 -5.11 5.94 11.37
CA ASN A 113 -4.84 5.54 12.75
C ASN A 113 -4.18 6.65 13.58
N ILE A 114 -3.27 7.44 12.99
CA ILE A 114 -2.62 8.57 13.68
C ILE A 114 -3.66 9.61 14.12
N PHE A 115 -4.60 9.97 13.24
CA PHE A 115 -5.62 10.96 13.58
C PHE A 115 -6.63 10.43 14.60
N HIS A 116 -6.95 9.14 14.55
CA HIS A 116 -7.78 8.50 15.59
C HIS A 116 -7.08 8.52 16.96
N ASN A 117 -5.78 8.21 17.01
CA ASN A 117 -4.99 8.27 18.26
C ASN A 117 -4.87 9.71 18.78
N PHE A 118 -4.69 10.68 17.89
CA PHE A 118 -4.62 12.09 18.28
C PHE A 118 -5.93 12.59 18.90
N LYS A 119 -7.08 12.10 18.41
CA LYS A 119 -8.39 12.34 19.04
C LYS A 119 -8.44 11.82 20.46
N GLY A 120 -8.07 10.56 20.67
CA GLY A 120 -8.02 9.98 22.02
C GLY A 120 -7.05 10.69 22.95
N LEU A 121 -5.90 11.15 22.43
CA LEU A 121 -4.93 11.94 23.20
C LEU A 121 -5.52 13.29 23.64
N LEU A 122 -6.20 14.02 22.76
CA LEU A 122 -6.83 15.29 23.10
C LEU A 122 -7.95 15.13 24.13
N ASP A 123 -8.78 14.09 24.00
CA ASP A 123 -9.81 13.77 24.98
C ASP A 123 -9.19 13.45 26.35
N SER A 124 -8.12 12.65 26.37
CA SER A 124 -7.39 12.30 27.61
C SER A 124 -6.73 13.53 28.25
N MET A 125 -6.07 14.38 27.46
CA MET A 125 -5.45 15.60 27.96
C MET A 125 -6.50 16.56 28.54
N THR A 126 -7.65 16.70 27.89
CA THR A 126 -8.78 17.50 28.37
C THR A 126 -9.31 16.95 29.70
N CYS A 127 -9.51 15.63 29.79
CA CYS A 127 -9.96 14.96 31.01
C CYS A 127 -8.96 15.16 32.16
N ASN A 128 -7.66 14.96 31.90
CA ASN A 128 -6.60 15.10 32.89
C ASN A 128 -6.46 16.54 33.39
N LEU A 129 -6.52 17.52 32.49
CA LEU A 129 -6.55 18.94 32.86
C LEU A 129 -7.75 19.25 33.73
N ARG A 130 -8.95 18.77 33.36
CA ARG A 130 -10.18 19.00 34.14
C ARG A 130 -10.07 18.42 35.55
N ALA A 131 -9.59 17.19 35.68
CA ALA A 131 -9.42 16.53 36.96
C ALA A 131 -8.37 17.24 37.84
N LYS A 132 -7.21 17.58 37.27
CA LYS A 132 -6.09 18.16 38.05
C LYS A 132 -6.35 19.63 38.42
N SER A 133 -6.88 20.45 37.52
CA SER A 133 -7.14 21.86 37.81
C SER A 133 -8.39 22.02 38.65
N PHE A 134 -9.56 21.60 38.14
CA PHE A 134 -10.87 21.89 38.73
C PHE A 134 -11.22 21.00 39.91
N SER A 135 -10.82 19.73 39.91
CA SER A 135 -11.17 18.83 41.02
C SER A 135 -10.13 18.83 42.14
N ILE A 136 -8.87 19.17 41.86
CA ILE A 136 -7.78 19.10 42.85
C ILE A 136 -7.24 20.49 43.22
N HIS A 137 -6.62 21.20 42.28
CA HIS A 137 -5.90 22.45 42.61
C HIS A 137 -6.82 23.58 43.09
N PHE A 138 -7.93 23.86 42.38
CA PHE A 138 -8.82 24.96 42.75
C PHE A 138 -9.50 24.74 44.12
N PRO A 139 -10.05 23.55 44.43
CA PRO A 139 -10.62 23.29 45.75
C PRO A 139 -9.60 23.38 46.88
N LEU A 140 -8.38 22.87 46.68
CA LEU A 140 -7.30 22.97 47.66
C LEU A 140 -6.92 24.43 47.91
N LEU A 141 -6.73 25.22 46.84
CA LEU A 141 -6.37 26.62 46.96
C LEU A 141 -7.46 27.42 47.69
N LYS A 142 -8.74 27.11 47.43
CA LYS A 142 -9.87 27.69 48.16
C LYS A 142 -9.78 27.37 49.66
N LYS A 143 -9.48 26.12 50.02
CA LYS A 143 -9.31 25.70 51.43
C LYS A 143 -8.13 26.40 52.12
N TYR A 144 -7.02 26.61 51.41
CA TYR A 144 -5.89 27.38 51.93
C TYR A 144 -6.27 28.84 52.21
N ILE A 145 -7.03 29.47 51.32
CA ILE A 145 -7.48 30.86 51.56
C ILE A 145 -8.45 30.93 52.72
N GLU A 146 -9.41 30.01 52.81
CA GLU A 146 -10.32 29.91 53.97
C GLU A 146 -9.52 29.81 55.27
N ALA A 147 -8.43 29.01 55.29
CA ALA A 147 -7.55 28.88 56.45
C ALA A 147 -6.77 30.17 56.76
N ILE A 148 -6.23 30.87 55.76
CA ILE A 148 -5.51 32.14 55.95
C ILE A 148 -6.45 33.22 56.50
N GLN A 149 -7.65 33.33 55.95
CA GLN A 149 -8.68 34.25 56.43
C GLN A 149 -9.09 33.93 57.87
N TRP A 150 -9.21 32.64 58.21
CA TRP A 150 -9.49 32.19 59.57
C TRP A 150 -8.38 32.57 60.56
N ILE A 151 -7.10 32.33 60.21
CA ILE A 151 -5.95 32.72 61.03
C ILE A 151 -5.91 34.25 61.23
N TYR A 152 -6.16 35.02 60.17
CA TYR A 152 -6.21 36.47 60.26
C TYR A 152 -7.31 36.96 61.23
N GLY A 153 -8.50 36.36 61.16
CA GLY A 153 -9.60 36.65 62.10
C GLY A 153 -9.25 36.37 63.56
N LEU A 154 -8.42 35.35 63.83
CA LEU A 154 -7.88 35.09 65.16
C LEU A 154 -6.84 36.13 65.59
N ALA A 155 -5.98 36.57 64.67
CA ALA A 155 -4.94 37.57 64.96
C ALA A 155 -5.53 38.95 65.30
N THR A 156 -6.65 39.34 64.68
CA THR A 156 -7.36 40.60 65.01
C THR A 156 -7.93 40.64 66.42
N HIS A 157 -8.11 39.49 67.09
CA HIS A 157 -8.52 39.43 68.51
C HIS A 157 -7.34 39.44 69.49
N LEU A 158 -6.10 39.32 69.00
CA LEU A 158 -4.88 39.35 69.81
C LEU A 158 -4.36 40.79 69.95
N SER A 159 -5.21 41.69 70.44
CA SER A 159 -4.85 43.07 70.73
C SER A 159 -4.03 43.20 72.03
N LEU A 160 -2.82 42.64 72.03
CA LEU A 160 -1.91 42.73 73.17
C LEU A 160 -1.24 44.12 73.33
N PHE A 161 -1.42 45.02 72.36
CA PHE A 161 -0.75 46.33 72.30
C PHE A 161 -1.68 47.50 71.88
N ASP A 162 -2.99 47.41 72.15
CA ASP A 162 -3.95 48.46 71.78
C ASP A 162 -3.62 49.85 72.35
N ASP A 163 -2.89 49.92 73.47
CA ASP A 163 -2.51 51.18 74.11
C ASP A 163 -1.23 51.83 73.54
N LEU A 164 -0.45 51.15 72.69
CA LEU A 164 0.84 51.70 72.20
C LEU A 164 0.86 52.05 70.71
N VAL A 165 0.13 51.33 69.85
CA VAL A 165 0.10 51.59 68.40
C VAL A 165 -1.24 51.13 67.81
N SER A 166 -1.99 52.05 67.18
CA SER A 166 -3.20 51.70 66.44
C SER A 166 -2.86 50.90 65.18
N TRP A 167 -3.17 49.61 65.18
CA TRP A 167 -3.02 48.73 64.00
C TRP A 167 -4.36 48.58 63.28
N ASN A 168 -4.54 49.27 62.16
CA ASN A 168 -5.70 49.09 61.28
C ASN A 168 -5.25 48.47 59.96
N GLN A 169 -5.33 47.14 59.85
CA GLN A 169 -5.11 46.43 58.59
C GLN A 169 -6.41 45.74 58.15
N THR A 170 -6.69 45.82 56.86
CA THR A 170 -7.73 45.06 56.17
C THR A 170 -7.03 44.07 55.24
N LEU A 171 -7.08 42.78 55.59
CA LEU A 171 -6.53 41.73 54.74
C LEU A 171 -7.50 41.41 53.60
N GLU A 172 -7.22 41.94 52.41
CA GLU A 172 -7.96 41.63 51.18
C GLU A 172 -7.29 40.47 50.45
N VAL A 173 -7.57 39.22 50.84
CA VAL A 173 -7.14 38.05 50.06
C VAL A 173 -8.23 37.72 49.05
N SER A 174 -8.13 38.30 47.85
CA SER A 174 -8.93 37.87 46.71
C SER A 174 -8.20 36.72 46.02
N LEU A 175 -8.84 35.54 46.00
CA LEU A 175 -8.50 34.55 44.97
C LEU A 175 -9.03 35.16 43.67
N PHE A 176 -8.15 35.76 42.87
CA PHE A 176 -8.45 35.94 41.45
C PHE A 176 -8.55 34.52 40.91
N SER A 177 -9.73 33.92 41.02
CA SER A 177 -9.98 32.54 40.64
C SER A 177 -10.31 32.58 39.17
N PRO A 178 -9.35 32.33 38.26
CA PRO A 178 -9.69 32.19 36.87
C PRO A 178 -10.49 30.90 36.67
N SER A 179 -10.97 30.16 37.68
CA SER A 179 -11.64 28.87 37.48
C SER A 179 -12.74 28.94 36.41
N GLN A 180 -13.63 29.95 36.47
CA GLN A 180 -14.66 30.13 35.44
C GLN A 180 -14.09 30.60 34.09
N ALA A 181 -13.12 31.52 34.10
CA ALA A 181 -12.49 32.03 32.88
C ALA A 181 -11.61 30.98 32.17
N LEU A 182 -10.92 30.16 32.94
CA LEU A 182 -10.07 29.05 32.53
C LEU A 182 -10.92 27.87 32.09
N GLU A 183 -12.04 27.59 32.75
CA GLU A 183 -13.01 26.59 32.30
C GLU A 183 -13.65 27.01 30.97
N ALA A 184 -14.02 28.28 30.83
CA ALA A 184 -14.51 28.83 29.57
C ALA A 184 -13.44 28.76 28.47
N GLN A 185 -12.18 29.14 28.76
CA GLN A 185 -11.07 29.01 27.82
C GLN A 185 -10.74 27.55 27.47
N LEU A 186 -10.77 26.63 28.44
CA LEU A 186 -10.57 25.21 28.19
C LEU A 186 -11.67 24.63 27.32
N ASN A 187 -12.93 24.94 27.61
CA ASN A 187 -14.05 24.47 26.81
C ASN A 187 -14.00 25.06 25.39
N ASP A 188 -13.66 26.35 25.23
CA ASP A 188 -13.51 27.00 23.92
C ASP A 188 -12.35 26.40 23.10
N THR A 189 -11.17 26.24 23.71
CA THR A 189 -10.01 25.65 23.04
C THR A 189 -10.22 24.18 22.69
N THR A 190 -10.79 23.39 23.61
CA THR A 190 -11.16 21.99 23.37
C THR A 190 -12.16 21.89 22.22
N TYR A 191 -13.19 22.74 22.23
CA TYR A 191 -14.21 22.74 21.19
C TYR A 191 -13.63 23.09 19.82
N LYS A 192 -12.80 24.14 19.73
CA LYS A 192 -12.11 24.52 18.50
C LYS A 192 -11.19 23.40 18.00
N ALA A 193 -10.39 22.81 18.90
CA ALA A 193 -9.48 21.72 18.56
C ALA A 193 -10.23 20.47 18.10
N LEU A 194 -11.27 20.03 18.82
CA LEU A 194 -12.08 18.88 18.45
C LEU A 194 -12.84 19.11 17.14
N ARG A 195 -13.31 20.32 16.88
CA ARG A 195 -13.96 20.67 15.59
C ARG A 195 -12.98 20.50 14.43
N VAL A 196 -11.81 21.11 14.52
CA VAL A 196 -10.76 21.00 13.47
C VAL A 196 -10.35 19.53 13.32
N LEU A 197 -10.15 18.83 14.43
CA LEU A 197 -9.78 17.43 14.41
C LEU A 197 -10.85 16.54 13.77
N TYR A 198 -12.13 16.76 14.08
CA TYR A 198 -13.23 16.00 13.49
C TYR A 198 -13.27 16.21 11.98
N GLN A 199 -13.07 17.46 11.52
CA GLN A 199 -12.96 17.77 10.10
C GLN A 199 -11.78 17.05 9.45
N VAL A 200 -10.60 17.05 10.10
CA VAL A 200 -9.40 16.37 9.59
C VAL A 200 -9.55 14.86 9.60
N VAL A 201 -10.10 14.26 10.66
CA VAL A 201 -10.38 12.81 10.76
C VAL A 201 -11.33 12.39 9.65
N THR A 202 -12.45 13.09 9.49
CA THR A 202 -13.45 12.77 8.45
C THR A 202 -12.84 12.92 7.05
N ALA A 203 -12.11 14.01 6.80
CA ALA A 203 -11.42 14.22 5.53
C ALA A 203 -10.36 13.16 5.27
N THR A 204 -9.65 12.72 6.31
CA THR A 204 -8.63 11.68 6.23
C THR A 204 -9.25 10.32 5.96
N GLU A 205 -10.39 9.97 6.57
CA GLU A 205 -11.09 8.71 6.31
C GLU A 205 -11.57 8.63 4.86
N VAL A 206 -12.12 9.73 4.33
CA VAL A 206 -12.51 9.82 2.91
C VAL A 206 -11.27 9.74 2.01
N LEU A 207 -10.20 10.47 2.34
CA LEU A 207 -8.97 10.49 1.53
C LEU A 207 -8.22 9.16 1.57
N SER A 208 -8.19 8.47 2.71
CA SER A 208 -7.51 7.19 2.88
C SER A 208 -8.27 6.06 2.20
N SER A 209 -9.60 6.03 2.31
CA SER A 209 -10.44 5.05 1.61
C SER A 209 -10.35 5.21 0.09
N LEU A 210 -10.52 6.43 -0.43
CA LEU A 210 -10.38 6.71 -1.87
C LEU A 210 -8.93 6.56 -2.34
N GLY A 211 -7.96 7.04 -1.56
CA GLY A 211 -6.54 6.97 -1.86
C GLY A 211 -6.06 5.54 -1.99
N ARG A 212 -6.46 4.66 -1.06
CA ARG A 212 -6.18 3.22 -1.13
C ARG A 212 -6.71 2.59 -2.42
N GLN A 213 -7.94 2.93 -2.82
CA GLN A 213 -8.53 2.45 -4.07
C GLN A 213 -7.78 2.96 -5.30
N LEU A 214 -7.49 4.27 -5.35
CA LEU A 214 -6.80 4.89 -6.48
C LEU A 214 -5.39 4.34 -6.66
N VAL A 215 -4.64 4.15 -5.57
CA VAL A 215 -3.29 3.58 -5.61
C VAL A 215 -3.33 2.13 -6.11
N ALA A 216 -4.26 1.30 -5.61
CA ALA A 216 -4.40 -0.07 -6.07
C ALA A 216 -4.78 -0.15 -7.56
N LEU A 217 -5.75 0.65 -8.00
CA LEU A 217 -6.19 0.72 -9.40
C LEU A 217 -5.08 1.22 -10.32
N THR A 218 -4.37 2.28 -9.92
CA THR A 218 -3.28 2.86 -10.71
C THR A 218 -2.13 1.88 -10.86
N GLY A 219 -1.72 1.23 -9.76
CA GLY A 219 -0.66 0.22 -9.79
C GLY A 219 -1.03 -0.95 -10.71
N LEU A 220 -2.27 -1.45 -10.61
CA LEU A 220 -2.75 -2.51 -11.48
C LEU A 220 -2.79 -2.09 -12.95
N LEU A 221 -3.35 -0.93 -13.24
CA LEU A 221 -3.46 -0.39 -14.60
C LEU A 221 -2.09 -0.23 -15.23
N LEU A 222 -1.09 0.23 -14.47
CA LEU A 222 0.27 0.42 -14.94
C LEU A 222 0.92 -0.93 -15.34
N VAL A 223 0.71 -1.99 -14.55
CA VAL A 223 1.18 -3.34 -14.88
C VAL A 223 0.44 -3.93 -16.09
N LEU A 224 -0.88 -3.73 -16.19
CA LEU A 224 -1.68 -4.17 -17.32
C LEU A 224 -1.27 -3.48 -18.63
N LEU A 225 -1.14 -2.15 -18.60
CA LEU A 225 -0.71 -1.35 -19.74
C LEU A 225 0.72 -1.69 -20.13
N GLY A 226 1.63 -1.82 -19.17
CA GLY A 226 3.02 -2.25 -19.41
C GLY A 226 3.08 -3.61 -20.10
N THR A 227 2.28 -4.58 -19.63
CA THR A 227 2.18 -5.91 -20.24
C THR A 227 1.59 -5.84 -21.65
N GLY A 228 0.57 -5.01 -21.88
CA GLY A 228 -0.06 -4.84 -23.19
C GLY A 228 0.88 -4.19 -24.20
N LEU A 229 1.60 -3.15 -23.78
CA LEU A 229 2.63 -2.50 -24.59
C LEU A 229 3.78 -3.45 -24.90
N PHE A 230 4.22 -4.25 -23.92
CA PHE A 230 5.23 -5.28 -24.11
C PHE A 230 4.77 -6.31 -25.15
N MET A 231 3.57 -6.86 -25.00
CA MET A 231 3.02 -7.84 -25.94
C MET A 231 2.82 -7.25 -27.34
N ARG A 232 2.32 -6.02 -27.45
CA ARG A 232 2.16 -5.30 -28.72
C ARG A 232 3.51 -5.02 -29.40
N ARG A 233 4.53 -4.63 -28.62
CA ARG A 233 5.89 -4.42 -29.13
C ARG A 233 6.53 -5.75 -29.58
N PHE A 234 6.28 -6.83 -28.85
CA PHE A 234 6.79 -8.16 -29.19
C PHE A 234 6.14 -8.73 -30.47
N LEU A 235 4.83 -8.51 -30.67
CA LEU A 235 4.06 -9.05 -31.80
C LEU A 235 3.96 -8.11 -33.01
N GLY A 236 4.30 -6.83 -32.87
CA GLY A 236 4.14 -5.81 -33.91
C GLY A 236 5.08 -5.98 -35.11
N SER A 237 4.64 -5.50 -36.28
CA SER A 237 5.38 -5.56 -37.56
C SER A 237 6.74 -4.85 -37.54
N CYS A 238 6.99 -3.96 -36.58
CA CYS A 238 8.34 -3.52 -36.22
C CYS A 238 9.03 -4.64 -35.44
N ARG A 239 9.32 -5.72 -36.18
CA ARG A 239 10.20 -6.83 -35.84
C ARG A 239 11.62 -6.29 -35.76
N TRP A 240 11.88 -5.31 -34.87
CA TRP A 240 13.21 -5.11 -34.34
C TRP A 240 13.53 -6.44 -33.72
N LYS A 241 14.29 -7.24 -34.47
CA LYS A 241 14.77 -8.54 -34.04
C LYS A 241 15.22 -8.30 -32.61
N PHE A 242 14.59 -8.95 -31.63
CA PHE A 242 15.30 -9.22 -30.39
C PHE A 242 16.71 -9.60 -30.84
N GLU A 243 17.72 -8.85 -30.38
CA GLU A 243 19.11 -9.00 -30.77
C GLU A 243 19.55 -10.42 -30.41
N ASN A 244 19.14 -11.39 -31.22
CA ASN A 244 19.72 -12.70 -31.31
C ASN A 244 21.00 -12.51 -32.12
N ILE A 245 21.86 -11.64 -31.60
CA ILE A 245 23.26 -11.52 -31.99
C ILE A 245 23.93 -12.71 -31.34
N TYR A 246 23.92 -13.84 -32.05
CA TYR A 246 24.55 -15.07 -31.58
C TYR A 246 26.08 -14.95 -31.53
N ILE A 247 26.66 -13.95 -32.21
CA ILE A 247 28.09 -13.71 -32.31
C ILE A 247 28.40 -12.34 -31.71
N THR A 248 28.78 -12.34 -30.44
CA THR A 248 29.18 -11.14 -29.71
C THR A 248 30.65 -10.79 -29.98
N ARG A 249 31.08 -9.56 -29.70
CA ARG A 249 32.52 -9.18 -29.77
C ARG A 249 33.40 -10.07 -28.89
N GLN A 250 32.87 -10.53 -27.75
CA GLN A 250 33.56 -11.45 -26.85
C GLN A 250 33.78 -12.82 -27.48
N PHE A 251 32.77 -13.34 -28.19
CA PHE A 251 32.92 -14.59 -28.94
C PHE A 251 33.98 -14.49 -30.04
N VAL A 252 34.02 -13.37 -30.77
CA VAL A 252 35.04 -13.12 -31.80
C VAL A 252 36.46 -13.12 -31.20
N GLN A 253 36.66 -12.43 -30.08
CA GLN A 253 37.95 -12.40 -29.38
C GLN A 253 38.34 -13.75 -28.76
N PHE A 254 37.37 -14.58 -28.40
CA PHE A 254 37.61 -15.95 -27.94
C PHE A 254 38.04 -16.85 -29.11
N ASP A 255 37.30 -16.82 -30.22
CA ASP A 255 37.59 -17.60 -31.43
C ASP A 255 38.96 -17.23 -32.04
N GLU A 256 39.35 -15.95 -32.01
CA GLU A 256 40.69 -15.53 -32.43
C GLU A 256 41.81 -16.09 -31.54
N ARG A 257 41.59 -16.15 -30.22
CA ARG A 257 42.57 -16.75 -29.29
C ARG A 257 42.72 -18.24 -29.52
N GLU A 258 41.62 -18.96 -29.66
CA GLU A 258 41.63 -20.39 -29.99
C GLU A 258 42.32 -20.64 -31.35
N ARG A 259 42.19 -19.73 -32.31
CA ARG A 259 42.89 -19.79 -33.61
C ARG A 259 44.41 -19.68 -33.45
N HIS A 260 44.87 -18.78 -32.57
CA HIS A 260 46.30 -18.67 -32.27
C HIS A 260 46.85 -19.92 -31.59
N GLU A 261 46.03 -20.64 -30.82
CA GLU A 261 46.38 -21.92 -30.19
C GLU A 261 46.17 -23.15 -31.10
N GLN A 262 45.88 -22.96 -32.39
CA GLN A 262 45.61 -24.02 -33.37
C GLN A 262 44.43 -24.95 -33.01
N ARG A 263 43.46 -24.44 -32.24
CA ARG A 263 42.25 -25.16 -31.87
C ARG A 263 41.13 -24.93 -32.89
N PRO A 264 40.10 -25.81 -32.92
CA PRO A 264 38.99 -25.66 -33.86
C PRO A 264 38.26 -24.33 -33.68
N CYS A 265 38.14 -23.56 -34.76
CA CYS A 265 37.49 -22.25 -34.77
C CYS A 265 36.20 -22.26 -35.59
N VAL A 266 35.24 -21.42 -35.19
CA VAL A 266 33.94 -21.28 -35.84
C VAL A 266 33.97 -20.21 -36.94
N LEU A 267 34.89 -19.23 -36.87
CA LEU A 267 35.07 -18.22 -37.92
C LEU A 267 36.16 -18.65 -38.91
N PRO A 268 36.12 -18.21 -40.18
CA PRO A 268 35.13 -17.32 -40.78
C PRO A 268 33.87 -18.07 -41.26
N LEU A 269 32.69 -17.46 -41.03
CA LEU A 269 31.42 -17.99 -41.52
C LEU A 269 31.31 -17.95 -43.04
N ASN A 270 30.74 -19.02 -43.61
CA ASN A 270 30.37 -19.09 -45.02
C ASN A 270 29.20 -18.15 -45.35
N LYS A 271 28.98 -17.84 -46.64
CA LYS A 271 27.95 -16.90 -47.13
C LYS A 271 26.53 -17.24 -46.65
N GLN A 272 26.18 -18.52 -46.56
CA GLN A 272 24.87 -18.97 -46.06
C GLN A 272 24.73 -18.75 -44.55
N GLU A 273 25.77 -19.09 -43.79
CA GLU A 273 25.82 -18.94 -42.34
C GLU A 273 25.78 -17.47 -41.93
N ARG A 274 26.49 -16.60 -42.68
CA ARG A 274 26.47 -15.15 -42.50
C ARG A 274 25.07 -14.56 -42.62
N LYS A 275 24.25 -15.02 -43.57
CA LYS A 275 22.84 -14.58 -43.70
C LYS A 275 22.00 -15.03 -42.50
N LYS A 276 22.28 -16.19 -41.93
CA LYS A 276 21.53 -16.76 -40.81
C LYS A 276 21.91 -16.15 -39.45
N PHE A 277 23.21 -15.95 -39.21
CA PHE A 277 23.74 -15.54 -37.90
C PHE A 277 24.08 -14.05 -37.79
N ILE A 278 24.37 -13.35 -38.90
CA ILE A 278 24.80 -11.94 -38.90
C ILE A 278 23.70 -10.98 -39.38
N SER A 279 22.56 -11.45 -39.92
CA SER A 279 21.51 -10.55 -40.43
C SER A 279 20.83 -9.63 -39.38
N GLY A 280 21.25 -9.66 -38.11
CA GLY A 280 20.91 -8.63 -37.11
C GLY A 280 21.83 -7.40 -37.10
N PHE A 281 22.98 -7.45 -37.77
CA PHE A 281 23.92 -6.33 -37.95
C PHE A 281 23.71 -5.70 -39.32
N GLN A 282 22.70 -4.84 -39.46
CA GLN A 282 22.79 -3.75 -40.44
C GLN A 282 22.77 -2.46 -39.62
N SER A 283 23.87 -1.71 -39.75
CA SER A 283 24.12 -0.40 -39.15
C SER A 283 22.98 0.57 -39.38
#